data_AF-A0A0B8P6M7-F1
#
_entry.id   AF-A0A0B8P6M7-F1
#
_cell.length_a   1.000
_cell.length_b   1.000
_cell.length_c   1.000
_cell.angle_alpha   90.00
_cell.angle_beta   90.00
_cell.angle_gamma   90.00
#
_symmetry.space_group_name_H-M   'P 1'
#
loop_
_entity.id
_entity.type
_entity.pdbx_description
1 polymer ?
#
loop_
_entity_poly.entity_id
_entity_poly.type
_entity_poly.pdbx_seq_one_letter_code
_entity_poly.pdbx_strand_id
1 'polypeptide(L)'
;MVLALANSESNHQLVVCADKQMLAERAKHLGIDVELIDYDADANPLPHTKGTLVVDHIPMAAPAVIGELNEANGHYVLKTLERAAQGCLSDEFGAIVTGPVHKG
;
A
#
# COMPACT_ATOMS: atom_id res chain seq x y z
N MET A 1 -6.79 1.83 8.11
CA MET A 1 -6.04 0.70 8.69
C MET A 1 -4.58 0.77 8.29
N VAL A 2 -4.20 0.71 7.00
CA VAL A 2 -2.78 0.78 6.59
C VAL A 2 -2.07 2.08 6.97
N LEU A 3 -2.73 3.24 6.81
CA LEU A 3 -2.17 4.54 7.22
C LEU A 3 -1.87 4.64 8.73
N ALA A 4 -2.52 3.83 9.56
CA ALA A 4 -2.20 3.80 10.99
C ALA A 4 -0.85 3.13 11.26
N LEU A 5 -0.35 2.28 10.36
CA LEU A 5 0.98 1.67 10.46
C LEU A 5 2.10 2.70 10.34
N ALA A 6 1.83 3.86 9.72
CA ALA A 6 2.76 4.99 9.73
C ALA A 6 3.12 5.41 11.17
N ASN A 7 2.28 5.15 12.17
CA ASN A 7 2.56 5.46 13.57
C ASN A 7 3.26 4.34 14.36
N SER A 8 3.67 3.26 13.70
CA SER A 8 4.37 2.12 14.30
C SER A 8 5.83 2.05 13.87
N GLU A 9 6.60 1.19 14.53
CA GLU A 9 7.99 0.84 14.18
C GLU A 9 8.10 -0.68 14.03
N SER A 10 8.97 -1.13 13.14
CA SER A 10 9.25 -2.56 12.94
C SER A 10 10.68 -2.78 12.45
N ASN A 11 11.29 -3.89 12.85
CA ASN A 11 12.61 -4.32 12.34
C ASN A 11 12.57 -4.80 10.88
N HIS A 12 11.40 -4.85 10.25
CA HIS A 12 11.22 -5.23 8.85
C HIS A 12 10.73 -4.02 8.05
N GLN A 13 11.12 -3.95 6.78
CA GLN A 13 10.53 -3.01 5.84
C GLN A 13 9.05 -3.37 5.60
N LEU A 14 8.18 -2.37 5.59
CA LEU A 14 6.78 -2.52 5.23
C LEU A 14 6.55 -1.92 3.85
N VAL A 15 6.33 -2.76 2.85
CA VAL A 15 6.01 -2.35 1.48
C VAL A 15 4.49 -2.40 1.27
N VAL A 16 3.90 -1.26 0.93
CA VAL A 16 2.46 -1.11 0.68
C VAL A 16 2.21 -1.14 -0.82
N CYS A 17 1.67 -2.25 -1.35
CA CYS A 17 1.22 -2.35 -2.73
C CYS A 17 -0.12 -1.60 -2.90
N ALA A 18 -0.09 -0.35 -3.35
CA ALA A 18 -1.28 0.49 -3.45
C ALA A 18 -1.09 1.69 -4.37
N ASP A 19 -2.17 2.41 -4.64
CA ASP A 19 -2.10 3.74 -5.25
C ASP A 19 -1.60 4.77 -4.23
N LYS A 20 -0.51 5.45 -4.57
CA LYS A 20 0.16 6.43 -3.70
C LYS A 20 -0.67 7.71 -3.55
N GLN A 21 -1.38 8.13 -4.60
CA GLN A 21 -2.27 9.29 -4.56
C GLN A 21 -3.48 9.00 -3.67
N MET A 22 -4.10 7.82 -3.81
CA MET A 22 -5.19 7.39 -2.93
C MET A 22 -4.77 7.41 -1.45
N LEU A 23 -3.56 6.92 -1.14
CA LEU A 23 -3.01 6.97 0.22
C LEU A 23 -2.82 8.40 0.72
N ALA A 24 -2.24 9.28 -0.11
CA ALA A 24 -2.00 10.69 0.25
C ALA A 24 -3.31 11.45 0.51
N GLU A 25 -4.30 11.29 -0.36
CA GLU A 25 -5.63 11.89 -0.20
C GLU A 25 -6.31 11.41 1.07
N ARG A 26 -6.22 10.10 1.36
CA ARG A 26 -6.78 9.53 2.58
C ARG A 26 -6.04 10.00 3.83
N ALA A 27 -4.71 10.13 3.80
CA ALA A 27 -3.92 10.67 4.90
C ALA A 27 -4.34 12.09 5.23
N LYS A 28 -4.48 12.95 4.21
CA LYS A 28 -4.98 14.31 4.35
C LYS A 28 -6.39 14.35 4.97
N HIS A 29 -7.31 13.51 4.49
CA HIS A 29 -8.67 13.44 5.02
C HIS A 29 -8.71 13.00 6.49
N LEU A 30 -7.78 12.14 6.91
CA LEU A 30 -7.67 11.65 8.29
C LEU A 30 -6.82 12.55 9.21
N GLY A 31 -6.16 13.58 8.68
CA GLY A 31 -5.21 14.40 9.44
C GLY A 31 -3.97 13.64 9.89
N ILE A 32 -3.56 12.61 9.13
CA ILE A 32 -2.36 11.82 9.42
C ILE A 32 -1.21 12.42 8.62
N ASP A 33 -0.15 12.83 9.31
CA ASP A 33 1.12 13.20 8.68
C ASP A 33 1.91 11.94 8.37
N VAL A 34 2.23 11.73 7.10
CA VAL A 34 2.97 10.56 6.62
C VAL A 34 3.71 10.91 5.34
N GLU A 35 4.99 10.56 5.32
CA GLU A 35 5.80 10.56 4.11
C GLU A 35 5.61 9.25 3.35
N LEU A 36 5.19 9.36 2.08
CA LEU A 36 5.07 8.21 1.19
C LEU A 36 6.33 8.09 0.34
N ILE A 37 7.14 7.08 0.62
CA ILE A 37 8.42 6.80 -0.05
C ILE A 37 8.16 5.81 -1.18
N ASP A 38 8.79 6.00 -2.34
CA ASP A 38 8.68 5.03 -3.42
C ASP A 38 9.47 3.76 -3.09
N TYR A 39 8.86 2.60 -3.35
CA TYR A 39 9.54 1.32 -3.23
C TYR A 39 10.60 1.18 -4.33
N ASP A 40 11.78 0.72 -3.94
CA ASP A 40 12.90 0.40 -4.84
C ASP A 40 13.31 -1.05 -4.57
N ALA A 41 13.11 -1.92 -5.56
CA ALA A 41 13.39 -3.35 -5.46
C ALA A 41 14.89 -3.67 -5.48
N ASP A 42 15.73 -2.74 -5.97
CA ASP A 42 17.17 -2.90 -6.04
C ASP A 42 17.86 -2.38 -4.75
N ALA A 43 17.13 -1.66 -3.91
CA ALA A 43 17.63 -1.14 -2.64
C ALA A 43 17.61 -2.21 -1.54
N ASN A 44 18.56 -2.11 -0.61
CA ASN A 44 18.54 -2.95 0.59
C ASN A 44 17.33 -2.58 1.47
N PRO A 45 16.54 -3.57 1.96
CA PRO A 45 15.42 -3.30 2.83
C PRO A 45 15.84 -2.58 4.11
N LEU A 46 15.10 -1.53 4.49
CA LEU A 46 15.31 -0.78 5.72
C LEU A 46 14.18 -1.05 6.73
N PRO A 47 14.46 -1.05 8.04
CA PRO A 47 13.42 -1.12 9.06
C PRO A 47 12.34 -0.05 8.87
N HIS A 48 11.09 -0.40 9.16
CA HIS A 48 9.99 0.55 9.07
C HIS A 48 10.09 1.62 10.16
N THR A 49 10.08 2.87 9.73
CA THR A 49 10.20 4.04 10.60
C THR A 49 8.87 4.77 10.74
N LYS A 50 8.58 5.21 11.98
CA LYS A 50 7.42 6.05 12.25
C LYS A 50 7.42 7.31 11.38
N GLY A 51 6.24 7.68 10.89
CA GLY A 51 6.01 8.82 10.00
C GLY A 51 6.17 8.49 8.51
N THR A 52 6.53 7.26 8.16
CA THR A 52 6.77 6.88 6.75
C THR A 52 5.90 5.71 6.33
N LEU A 53 5.69 5.55 5.03
CA LEU A 53 5.26 4.29 4.41
C LEU A 53 5.99 4.13 3.07
N VAL A 54 6.59 2.97 2.84
CA VAL A 54 7.16 2.60 1.54
C VAL A 54 6.03 2.06 0.67
N VAL A 55 5.86 2.60 -0.53
CA VAL A 55 4.73 2.31 -1.42
C VAL A 55 5.24 1.76 -2.75
N ASP A 56 4.84 0.53 -3.06
CA ASP A 56 4.95 0.00 -4.42
C ASP A 56 3.71 0.48 -5.19
N HIS A 57 3.92 1.50 -6.03
CA HIS A 57 2.83 2.25 -6.63
C HIS A 57 2.13 1.46 -7.73
N ILE A 58 0.85 1.18 -7.52
CA ILE A 58 -0.03 0.59 -8.54
C ILE A 58 -1.19 1.56 -8.76
N PRO A 59 -1.34 2.15 -9.96
CA PRO A 59 -2.34 3.18 -10.18
C PRO A 59 -3.76 2.62 -10.23
N MET A 60 -4.71 3.36 -9.66
CA MET A 60 -6.14 3.15 -9.85
C MET A 60 -6.58 3.59 -11.25
N ALA A 61 -7.68 3.02 -11.75
CA ALA A 61 -8.23 3.41 -13.05
C ALA A 61 -9.07 4.69 -12.99
N ALA A 62 -9.66 4.96 -11.83
CA ALA A 62 -10.43 6.16 -11.54
C ALA A 62 -10.23 6.59 -10.06
N PRO A 63 -10.32 7.89 -9.74
CA PRO A 63 -10.24 8.37 -8.36
C PRO A 63 -11.21 7.64 -7.42
N ALA A 64 -10.74 7.35 -6.21
CA ALA A 64 -11.57 6.70 -5.18
C ALA A 64 -12.47 7.73 -4.48
N VAL A 65 -13.74 7.38 -4.26
CA VAL A 65 -14.65 8.13 -3.40
C VAL A 65 -14.91 7.32 -2.13
N ILE A 66 -14.79 7.96 -0.97
CA ILE A 66 -14.88 7.28 0.33
C ILE A 66 -16.28 6.72 0.51
N GLY A 67 -16.38 5.40 0.69
CA GLY A 67 -17.66 4.72 0.92
C GLY A 67 -18.43 4.35 -0.35
N GLU A 68 -17.90 4.68 -1.53
CA GLU A 68 -18.53 4.37 -2.81
C GLU A 68 -17.69 3.36 -3.59
N LEU A 69 -18.31 2.25 -3.98
CA LEU A 69 -17.67 1.26 -4.85
C LEU A 69 -17.65 1.78 -6.29
N ASN A 70 -16.55 1.52 -7.00
CA ASN A 70 -16.40 1.82 -8.41
C ASN A 70 -15.80 0.62 -9.14
N GLU A 71 -16.59 -0.01 -10.01
CA GLU A 71 -16.20 -1.22 -10.77
C GLU A 71 -14.92 -1.00 -11.61
N ALA A 72 -14.66 0.23 -12.07
CA ALA A 72 -13.43 0.56 -12.80
C ALA A 72 -12.16 0.26 -11.98
N ASN A 73 -12.27 0.27 -10.64
CA ASN A 73 -11.16 0.02 -9.73
C ASN A 73 -11.06 -1.45 -9.28
N GLY A 74 -11.94 -2.35 -9.75
CA GLY A 74 -11.87 -3.78 -9.42
C GLY A 74 -10.55 -4.42 -9.86
N HIS A 75 -10.08 -4.10 -11.07
CA HIS A 75 -8.79 -4.57 -11.56
C HIS A 75 -7.60 -4.04 -10.75
N TYR A 76 -7.70 -2.84 -10.18
CA TYR A 76 -6.67 -2.31 -9.32
C TYR A 76 -6.51 -3.18 -8.06
N VAL A 77 -7.61 -3.59 -7.42
CA VAL A 77 -7.56 -4.47 -6.24
C VAL A 77 -6.84 -5.78 -6.58
N LEU A 78 -7.21 -6.42 -7.69
CA LEU A 78 -6.57 -7.67 -8.11
C LEU A 78 -5.07 -7.48 -8.39
N LYS A 79 -4.69 -6.41 -9.09
CA LYS A 79 -3.27 -6.11 -9.37
C LYS A 79 -2.45 -5.95 -8.09
N THR A 80 -3.00 -5.33 -7.04
CA THR A 80 -2.28 -5.22 -5.76
C THR A 80 -2.04 -6.57 -5.10
N LEU A 81 -3.03 -7.46 -5.15
CA LEU A 81 -2.91 -8.82 -4.61
C LEU A 81 -1.93 -9.67 -5.43
N GLU A 82 -2.03 -9.61 -6.76
CA GLU A 82 -1.13 -10.31 -7.68
C GLU A 82 0.32 -9.87 -7.48
N ARG A 83 0.57 -8.56 -7.37
CA ARG A 83 1.92 -8.02 -7.16
C ARG A 83 2.52 -8.49 -5.83
N ALA A 84 1.76 -8.39 -4.75
CA ALA A 84 2.24 -8.81 -3.43
C ALA A 84 2.46 -10.33 -3.37
N ALA A 85 1.58 -11.13 -3.99
CA ALA A 85 1.75 -12.57 -4.09
C ALA A 85 2.99 -12.92 -4.93
N GLN A 86 3.19 -12.26 -6.07
CA GLN A 86 4.34 -12.48 -6.94
C GLN A 86 5.65 -12.17 -6.22
N GLY A 87 5.71 -11.07 -5.45
CA GLY A 87 6.90 -10.74 -4.67
C GLY A 87 7.19 -11.79 -3.60
N CYS A 88 6.17 -12.38 -2.97
CA CYS A 88 6.39 -13.52 -2.07
C CYS A 88 6.87 -14.77 -2.81
N LEU A 89 6.31 -15.08 -3.98
CA LEU A 89 6.70 -16.24 -4.78
C LEU A 89 8.11 -16.13 -5.37
N SER A 90 8.62 -14.91 -5.55
CA SER A 90 9.98 -14.66 -6.02
C SER A 90 10.99 -14.39 -4.90
N ASP A 91 10.62 -14.67 -3.64
CA ASP A 91 11.44 -14.38 -2.44
C ASP A 91 11.83 -12.89 -2.27
N GLU A 92 11.15 -11.99 -2.97
CA GLU A 92 11.31 -10.53 -2.83
C GLU A 92 10.69 -10.06 -1.51
N PHE A 93 9.53 -10.64 -1.14
CA PHE A 93 8.81 -10.32 0.09
C PHE A 93 8.72 -11.55 1.00
N GLY A 94 9.14 -11.42 2.26
CA GLY A 94 9.10 -12.52 3.22
C GLY A 94 7.70 -12.93 3.68
N ALA A 95 6.70 -12.05 3.55
CA ALA A 95 5.32 -12.32 3.90
C ALA A 95 4.35 -11.31 3.27
N ILE A 96 3.07 -11.68 3.19
CA ILE A 96 1.98 -10.81 2.76
C ILE A 96 0.93 -10.66 3.88
N VAL A 97 0.45 -9.43 4.09
CA VAL A 97 -0.70 -9.13 4.95
C VAL A 97 -1.73 -8.38 4.11
N THR A 98 -2.96 -8.89 4.04
CA THR A 98 -4.00 -8.32 3.21
C THR A 98 -4.96 -7.45 4.02
N GLY A 99 -5.35 -6.31 3.45
CA GLY A 99 -6.51 -5.55 3.91
C GLY A 99 -7.82 -6.21 3.48
N PRO A 100 -8.97 -5.76 4.02
CA PRO A 100 -10.28 -6.23 3.57
C PRO A 100 -10.51 -5.86 2.11
N VAL A 101 -11.12 -6.76 1.34
CA VAL A 101 -11.49 -6.57 -0.07
C VAL A 101 -12.97 -6.84 -0.28
N HIS A 102 -13.59 -6.15 -1.25
CA HIS A 102 -14.96 -6.41 -1.68
C HIS A 102 -14.95 -7.35 -2.90
N LYS A 103 -15.71 -8.46 -2.82
CA LYS A 103 -15.79 -9.45 -3.90
C LYS A 103 -16.91 -9.15 -4.92
N GLY A 104 -17.95 -8.45 -4.47
CA GLY A 104 -19.13 -8.13 -5.29
C GLY A 104 -18.87 -7.03 -6.30
#